data_AF-A0A829PQ96-F1
#
_entry.id   AF-A0A829PQ96-F1
#
_cell.length_a   1.000
_cell.length_b   1.000
_cell.length_c   1.000
_cell.angle_alpha   90.00
_cell.angle_beta   90.00
_cell.angle_gamma   90.00
#
_symmetry.space_group_name_H-M   'P 1'
#
loop_
_entity.id
_entity.type
_entity.pdbx_description
1 polymer ?
#
loop_
_entity_poly.entity_id
_entity_poly.type
_entity_poly.pdbx_seq_one_letter_code
_entity_poly.pdbx_strand_id
1 'polypeptide(L)'
;MITVTGALSEDDAVATARVVARDSLVKTALFGSDPNWGRVLAAVGMAPVELDPDRVTVSFNGNLVCANCTGLPSARQIDLSGPDVEVLIDLGAGDRSATIRTTDLSHAYVEENSAYSS
;
A
#
# COMPACT_ATOMS: atom_id res chain seq x y z
N MET A 1 -6.57 4.61 -2.54
CA MET A 1 -6.57 4.80 -1.07
C MET A 1 -5.71 3.73 -0.43
N ILE A 2 -5.01 4.03 0.66
CA ILE A 2 -4.29 3.04 1.48
C ILE A 2 -5.02 2.92 2.82
N THR A 3 -5.58 1.76 3.11
CA THR A 3 -6.26 1.45 4.37
C THR A 3 -5.46 0.41 5.13
N VAL A 4 -5.21 0.69 6.41
CA VAL A 4 -4.58 -0.25 7.34
C VAL A 4 -5.59 -0.64 8.40
N THR A 5 -5.76 -1.95 8.63
CA THR A 5 -6.59 -2.54 9.68
C THR A 5 -5.75 -3.46 10.58
N GLY A 6 -6.35 -3.93 11.66
CA GLY A 6 -5.68 -4.89 12.55
C GLY A 6 -4.49 -4.30 13.31
N ALA A 7 -4.41 -2.99 13.52
CA ALA A 7 -3.32 -2.37 14.26
C ALA A 7 -3.59 -2.37 15.79
N LEU A 8 -2.51 -2.29 16.60
CA LEU A 8 -2.61 -2.17 18.06
C LEU A 8 -3.15 -0.80 18.50
N SER A 9 -2.76 0.26 17.79
CA SER A 9 -3.24 1.63 17.98
C SER A 9 -3.64 2.28 16.65
N GLU A 10 -4.46 3.33 16.72
CA GLU A 10 -4.78 4.13 15.52
C GLU A 10 -3.54 4.83 14.97
N ASP A 11 -2.62 5.27 15.84
CA ASP A 11 -1.36 5.89 15.45
C ASP A 11 -0.47 4.92 14.65
N ASP A 12 -0.43 3.64 15.01
CA ASP A 12 0.30 2.61 14.26
C ASP A 12 -0.31 2.39 12.87
N ALA A 13 -1.65 2.39 12.78
CA ALA A 13 -2.36 2.29 11.50
C ALA A 13 -2.05 3.50 10.60
N VAL A 14 -2.09 4.71 11.16
CA VAL A 14 -1.73 5.95 10.45
C VAL A 14 -0.27 5.94 10.02
N ALA A 15 0.64 5.53 10.90
CA ALA A 15 2.07 5.47 10.61
C ALA A 15 2.35 4.51 9.44
N THR A 16 1.80 3.30 9.51
CA THR A 16 1.93 2.28 8.47
C THR A 16 1.34 2.75 7.14
N ALA A 17 0.09 3.24 7.16
CA ALA A 17 -0.57 3.74 5.96
C ALA A 17 0.23 4.87 5.31
N ARG A 18 0.86 5.73 6.12
CA ARG A 18 1.62 6.90 5.65
C ARG A 18 2.93 6.50 5.01
N VAL A 19 3.62 5.50 5.55
CA VAL A 19 4.86 4.97 4.98
C VAL A 19 4.56 4.37 3.60
N VAL A 20 3.54 3.51 3.50
CA VAL A 20 3.14 2.92 2.22
C VAL A 20 2.68 3.98 1.22
N ALA A 21 1.87 4.95 1.66
CA ALA A 21 1.38 6.02 0.80
C ALA A 21 2.46 6.97 0.27
N ARG A 22 3.63 7.02 0.92
CA ARG A 22 4.79 7.84 0.53
C ARG A 22 5.86 7.07 -0.23
N ASP A 23 5.80 5.75 -0.24
CA ASP A 23 6.81 4.93 -0.90
C ASP A 23 6.78 5.13 -2.42
N SER A 24 7.94 5.45 -3.00
CA SER A 24 8.05 5.77 -4.43
C SER A 24 7.85 4.53 -5.31
N LEU A 25 8.23 3.33 -4.83
CA LEU A 25 8.06 2.10 -5.58
C LEU A 25 6.59 1.67 -5.59
N VAL A 26 5.87 1.83 -4.49
CA VAL A 26 4.42 1.63 -4.43
C VAL A 26 3.72 2.60 -5.38
N LYS A 27 4.01 3.90 -5.26
CA LYS A 27 3.37 4.92 -6.10
C LYS A 27 3.63 4.73 -7.61
N THR A 28 4.83 4.30 -8.01
CA THR A 28 5.13 4.01 -9.43
C THR A 28 4.53 2.70 -9.90
N ALA A 29 4.37 1.69 -9.03
CA ALA A 29 3.66 0.46 -9.38
C ALA A 29 2.17 0.75 -9.64
N LEU A 30 1.55 1.57 -8.79
CA LEU A 30 0.17 2.02 -8.99
C LEU A 30 -0.01 2.81 -10.30
N PHE A 31 0.94 3.69 -10.65
CA PHE A 31 0.94 4.38 -11.94
C PHE A 31 0.97 3.41 -13.12
N GLY A 32 1.76 2.33 -13.02
CA GLY A 32 1.86 1.30 -14.04
C GLY A 32 0.77 0.23 -14.01
N SER A 33 -0.26 0.39 -13.17
CA SER A 33 -1.30 -0.63 -12.92
C SER A 33 -0.72 -2.01 -12.55
N ASP A 34 0.42 -2.04 -11.86
CA ASP A 34 1.10 -3.27 -11.41
C ASP A 34 0.67 -3.61 -9.97
N PRO A 35 -0.05 -4.73 -9.71
CA PRO A 35 -0.47 -5.15 -8.38
C PRO A 35 0.71 -5.72 -7.56
N ASN A 36 1.72 -4.88 -7.33
CA ASN A 36 2.99 -5.27 -6.74
C ASN A 36 2.94 -5.28 -5.21
N TRP A 37 2.31 -6.32 -4.65
CA TRP A 37 2.20 -6.50 -3.20
C TRP A 37 3.55 -6.62 -2.49
N GLY A 38 4.61 -7.06 -3.19
CA GLY A 38 5.96 -7.15 -2.63
C GLY A 38 6.52 -5.77 -2.27
N ARG A 39 6.27 -4.75 -3.10
CA ARG A 39 6.62 -3.35 -2.77
C ARG A 39 5.81 -2.82 -1.60
N VAL A 40 4.54 -3.20 -1.49
CA VAL A 40 3.68 -2.85 -0.34
C VAL A 40 4.24 -3.45 0.95
N LEU A 41 4.55 -4.76 0.97
CA LEU A 41 5.15 -5.40 2.15
C LEU A 41 6.50 -4.80 2.52
N ALA A 42 7.36 -4.50 1.53
CA ALA A 42 8.63 -3.84 1.79
C ALA A 42 8.44 -2.48 2.48
N ALA A 43 7.44 -1.69 2.06
CA ALA A 43 7.11 -0.43 2.71
C ALA A 43 6.51 -0.63 4.11
N VAL A 44 5.61 -1.60 4.31
CA VAL A 44 5.05 -1.94 5.63
C VAL A 44 6.14 -2.32 6.62
N GLY A 45 7.13 -3.11 6.19
CA GLY A 45 8.27 -3.51 7.04
C GLY A 45 9.16 -2.37 7.49
N MET A 46 9.05 -1.18 6.88
CA MET A 46 9.76 0.04 7.27
C MET A 46 8.94 0.94 8.21
N ALA A 47 7.68 0.58 8.50
CA ALA A 47 6.85 1.34 9.42
C ALA A 47 7.42 1.25 10.85
N PRO A 48 7.44 2.37 11.61
CA PRO A 48 7.99 2.41 12.97
C PRO A 48 7.00 1.84 13.99
N VAL A 49 6.53 0.61 13.77
CA VAL A 49 5.50 -0.07 14.57
C VAL A 49 5.93 -1.50 14.86
N GLU A 50 5.37 -2.09 15.92
CA GLU A 50 5.53 -3.53 16.15
C GLU A 50 4.68 -4.31 15.15
N LEU A 51 5.31 -5.23 14.42
CA LEU A 51 4.64 -6.03 13.39
C LEU A 51 5.07 -7.49 13.47
N ASP A 52 4.11 -8.39 13.23
CA ASP A 52 4.36 -9.80 13.00
C ASP A 52 4.19 -10.09 11.50
N PRO A 53 5.28 -10.30 10.74
CA PRO A 53 5.22 -10.46 9.29
C PRO A 53 4.28 -11.61 8.85
N ASP A 54 4.21 -12.67 9.65
CA ASP A 54 3.39 -13.85 9.32
C ASP A 54 1.89 -13.58 9.42
N ARG A 55 1.48 -12.46 10.04
CA ARG A 55 0.08 -12.06 10.18
C ARG A 55 -0.35 -11.01 9.16
N VAL A 56 0.60 -10.38 8.47
CA VAL A 56 0.29 -9.31 7.53
C VAL A 56 -0.39 -9.88 6.29
N THR A 57 -1.50 -9.25 5.91
CA THR A 57 -2.16 -9.51 4.63
C THR A 57 -2.26 -8.25 3.78
N VAL A 58 -2.27 -8.41 2.46
CA VAL A 58 -2.43 -7.31 1.50
C VAL A 58 -3.50 -7.69 0.49
N SER A 59 -4.40 -6.76 0.21
CA SER A 59 -5.41 -6.85 -0.83
C SER A 59 -5.39 -5.64 -1.74
N PHE A 60 -5.68 -5.85 -3.02
CA PHE A 60 -5.94 -4.79 -3.99
C PHE A 60 -7.38 -4.89 -4.50
N ASN A 61 -8.14 -3.80 -4.44
CA ASN A 61 -9.54 -3.74 -4.90
C ASN A 61 -10.38 -4.92 -4.36
N GLY A 62 -10.21 -5.24 -3.07
CA GLY A 62 -10.88 -6.37 -2.40
C GLY A 62 -10.31 -7.76 -2.68
N ASN A 63 -9.32 -7.90 -3.56
CA ASN A 63 -8.69 -9.18 -3.88
C ASN A 63 -7.46 -9.41 -3.00
N LEU A 64 -7.49 -10.45 -2.17
CA LEU A 64 -6.34 -10.86 -1.37
C LEU A 64 -5.20 -11.33 -2.28
N VAL A 65 -4.02 -10.72 -2.14
CA VAL A 65 -2.85 -11.00 -2.98
C VAL A 65 -1.66 -11.51 -2.18
N CYS A 66 -1.60 -11.20 -0.88
CA CYS A 66 -0.57 -11.69 0.02
C CYS A 66 -1.17 -12.07 1.37
N ALA A 67 -0.72 -13.21 1.89
CA ALA A 67 -0.95 -13.65 3.25
C ALA A 67 0.27 -14.44 3.74
N ASN A 68 0.58 -14.40 5.04
CA ASN A 68 1.70 -15.12 5.65
C ASN A 68 3.02 -14.88 4.90
N CYS A 69 3.33 -13.61 4.61
CA CYS A 69 4.47 -13.17 3.79
C CYS A 69 4.61 -13.83 2.40
N THR A 70 3.56 -14.48 1.89
CA THR A 70 3.60 -15.26 0.66
C THR A 70 2.58 -14.73 -0.34
N GLY A 71 2.94 -14.73 -1.62
CA GLY A 71 2.03 -14.38 -2.70
C GLY A 71 1.01 -15.46 -2.97
N LEU A 72 -0.24 -15.08 -3.22
CA LEU A 72 -1.28 -16.01 -3.65
C LEU A 72 -1.21 -16.26 -5.17
N PRO A 73 -1.72 -17.41 -5.68
CA PRO A 73 -1.59 -17.78 -7.10
C PRO A 73 -2.13 -16.75 -8.09
N SER A 74 -3.18 -16.01 -7.73
CA SER A 74 -3.82 -14.96 -8.55
C SER A 74 -3.28 -13.54 -8.29
N ALA A 75 -2.28 -13.38 -7.43
CA ALA A 75 -1.82 -12.07 -6.95
C ALA A 75 -1.38 -11.11 -8.07
N ARG A 76 -0.86 -11.65 -9.18
CA ARG A 76 -0.38 -10.86 -10.33
C ARG A 76 -1.44 -10.62 -11.41
N GLN A 77 -2.63 -11.21 -11.27
CA GLN A 77 -3.70 -11.14 -12.27
C GLN A 77 -4.75 -10.08 -11.92
N ILE A 78 -4.56 -9.34 -10.82
CA ILE A 78 -5.49 -8.31 -10.38
C ILE A 78 -5.41 -7.11 -11.31
N ASP A 79 -6.56 -6.70 -11.84
CA ASP A 79 -6.68 -5.54 -12.70
C ASP A 79 -6.70 -4.24 -11.89
N LEU A 80 -5.69 -3.39 -12.13
CA LEU A 80 -5.55 -2.05 -11.56
C LEU A 80 -5.60 -0.95 -12.63
N SER A 81 -6.19 -1.23 -13.80
CA SER A 81 -6.33 -0.25 -14.88
C SER A 81 -7.38 0.85 -14.61
N GLY A 82 -8.25 0.62 -13.62
CA GLY A 82 -9.23 1.59 -13.17
C GLY A 82 -8.60 2.82 -12.49
N PRO A 83 -9.30 3.97 -12.48
CA PRO A 83 -8.80 5.20 -11.86
C PRO A 83 -8.74 5.12 -10.33
N ASP A 84 -9.57 4.28 -9.72
CA ASP A 84 -9.62 4.06 -8.29
C ASP A 84 -8.95 2.74 -7.94
N VAL A 85 -7.89 2.84 -7.13
CA VAL A 85 -7.21 1.67 -6.53
C VAL A 85 -7.32 1.74 -5.02
N GLU A 86 -7.84 0.68 -4.41
CA GLU A 86 -7.81 0.45 -2.98
C GLU A 86 -6.72 -0.56 -2.63
N VAL A 87 -5.83 -0.17 -1.71
CA VAL A 87 -4.88 -1.07 -1.07
C VAL A 87 -5.32 -1.25 0.38
N LEU A 88 -5.66 -2.47 0.76
CA LEU A 88 -5.99 -2.84 2.14
C LEU A 88 -4.85 -3.68 2.71
N ILE A 89 -4.39 -3.30 3.90
CA ILE A 89 -3.32 -3.97 4.63
C ILE A 89 -3.87 -4.32 6.01
N ASP A 90 -3.94 -5.60 6.36
CA ASP A 90 -4.28 -6.02 7.71
C ASP A 90 -3.01 -6.44 8.45
N LEU A 91 -2.75 -5.84 9.61
CA LEU A 91 -1.58 -6.16 10.44
C LEU A 91 -1.82 -7.33 11.40
N GLY A 92 -3.07 -7.75 11.57
CA GLY A 92 -3.47 -8.83 12.46
C GLY A 92 -3.18 -8.61 13.94
N ALA A 93 -2.62 -7.50 14.39
CA ALA A 93 -2.14 -7.29 15.75
C ALA A 93 -3.23 -6.79 16.74
N GLY A 94 -4.26 -6.11 16.27
CA GLY A 94 -5.32 -5.50 17.10
C GLY A 94 -6.61 -5.22 16.34
N ASP A 95 -7.35 -4.16 16.73
CA ASP A 95 -8.67 -3.81 16.17
C ASP A 95 -8.73 -2.37 15.60
N ARG A 96 -7.60 -1.65 15.60
CA ARG A 96 -7.54 -0.27 15.12
C ARG A 96 -7.28 -0.21 13.63
N SER A 97 -7.73 0.88 13.02
CA SER A 97 -7.62 1.10 11.58
C SER A 97 -7.46 2.57 11.25
N ALA A 98 -6.90 2.86 10.08
CA ALA A 98 -6.79 4.19 9.52
C ALA A 98 -6.70 4.14 7.98
N THR A 99 -7.13 5.21 7.33
CA THR A 99 -7.07 5.35 5.87
C THR A 99 -6.36 6.63 5.47
N ILE A 100 -5.45 6.54 4.50
CA ILE A 100 -4.77 7.67 3.87
C ILE A 100 -5.13 7.75 2.39
N ARG A 101 -5.46 8.96 1.94
CA ARG A 101 -5.57 9.30 0.53
C ARG A 101 -4.19 9.68 -0.01
N THR A 102 -3.83 9.07 -1.14
CA THR A 102 -2.62 9.36 -1.89
C THR A 102 -2.93 9.13 -3.37
N THR A 103 -2.04 9.57 -4.24
CA THR A 103 -2.05 9.30 -5.68
C THR A 103 -0.88 8.40 -6.04
N ASP A 104 -0.78 8.03 -7.30
CA ASP A 104 0.40 7.42 -7.90
C ASP A 104 1.57 8.45 -8.06
N LEU A 105 2.68 8.00 -8.64
CA LEU A 105 3.81 8.84 -9.04
C LEU A 105 4.00 8.68 -10.54
N SER A 106 3.44 9.62 -11.30
CA SER A 106 3.36 9.58 -12.77
C SER A 106 4.45 10.41 -13.44
N HIS A 107 4.61 10.20 -14.75
CA HIS A 107 5.43 11.09 -15.59
C HIS A 107 4.92 12.53 -15.57
N ALA A 108 3.60 12.74 -15.61
CA ALA A 108 3.01 14.08 -15.58
C ALA A 108 3.36 14.83 -14.30
N TYR A 109 3.31 14.16 -13.14
CA TYR A 109 3.71 14.76 -11.87
C TYR A 109 5.16 15.26 -11.89
N VAL A 110 6.07 14.46 -12.45
CA VAL A 110 7.49 14.84 -12.58
C VAL A 110 7.67 16.02 -13.54
N GLU A 111 6.99 16.00 -14.69
CA GLU A 111 7.05 17.09 -15.67
C GLU A 111 6.55 18.42 -15.07
N GLU A 112 5.38 18.39 -14.43
CA GLU A 112 4.77 19.57 -13.80
C GLU A 112 5.67 20.22 -12.74
N ASN A 113 6.44 19.42 -12.00
CA ASN A 113 7.28 19.90 -10.90
C ASN A 113 8.76 20.08 -11.27
N SER A 114 9.14 19.87 -12.54
CA SER A 114 10.53 20.03 -12.99
C SER A 114 10.70 20.96 -14.19
N ALA A 115 9.67 21.11 -15.04
CA ALA A 115 9.75 21.96 -16.23
C ALA A 115 9.65 23.46 -15.92
N TYR A 116 8.98 23.84 -14.83
CA TYR A 116 8.75 25.24 -14.43
C TYR A 116 8.78 25.39 -12.90
N SER A 117 8.99 26.62 -12.42
CA SER A 117 8.83 26.93 -10.99
C SER A 117 7.35 27.09 -10.64
N SER A 118 6.92 26.40 -9.58
CA SER A 118 5.58 26.42 -9.01
C SER A 118 5.51 27.14 -7.67
#